data_AF-A0A357T8F8-F1
#
_entry.id   AF-A0A357T8F8-F1
#
_cell.length_a   1.000
_cell.length_b   1.000
_cell.length_c   1.000
_cell.angle_alpha   90.00
_cell.angle_beta   90.00
_cell.angle_gamma   90.00
#
_symmetry.space_group_name_H-M   'P 1'
#
loop_
_entity.id
_entity.type
_entity.pdbx_description
1 polymer ?
#
loop_
_entity_poly.entity_id
_entity_poly.type
_entity_poly.pdbx_seq_one_letter_code
_entity_poly.pdbx_strand_id
1 'polypeptide(L)'
;MVYLFMGPSCTGKSTVAKALQNQLSLTIYEGKDYLRLAKNQGQAYACFSDILLKASESEASHVIYRLAENTRDFSHEMNRLRARGAF
;
A
#
# COMPACT_ATOMS: atom_id res chain seq x y z
N MET A 1 10.54 5.03 5.20
CA MET A 1 10.73 3.79 4.40
C MET A 1 9.39 3.20 3.95
N VAL A 2 9.28 2.65 2.74
CA VAL A 2 8.07 1.94 2.27
C VAL A 2 8.37 0.45 2.06
N TYR A 3 7.55 -0.43 2.63
CA TYR A 3 7.65 -1.88 2.46
C TYR A 3 6.47 -2.41 1.66
N LEU A 4 6.75 -3.22 0.65
CA LEU A 4 5.74 -3.79 -0.24
C LEU A 4 5.79 -5.33 -0.17
N PHE A 5 4.73 -5.95 0.35
CA PHE A 5 4.60 -7.41 0.38
C PHE A 5 3.65 -7.89 -0.71
N MET A 6 4.22 -8.57 -1.71
CA MET A 6 3.51 -9.18 -2.83
C MET A 6 3.81 -10.67 -2.92
N GLY A 7 2.82 -11.46 -3.35
CA GLY A 7 2.98 -12.90 -3.58
C GLY A 7 1.71 -13.72 -3.30
N PRO A 8 1.73 -15.04 -3.62
CA PRO A 8 0.61 -15.96 -3.39
C PRO A 8 0.14 -15.94 -1.93
N SER A 9 -1.12 -16.25 -1.64
CA SER A 9 -1.69 -16.29 -0.29
C SER A 9 -1.00 -17.36 0.50
N CYS A 10 -1.09 -17.21 1.82
CA CYS A 10 -0.54 -18.16 2.76
C CYS A 10 0.99 -18.33 2.68
N THR A 11 1.71 -17.44 1.98
CA THR A 11 3.19 -17.39 1.97
C THR A 11 3.79 -16.59 3.14
N GLY A 12 3.01 -16.28 4.17
CA GLY A 12 3.51 -15.60 5.37
C GLY A 12 3.64 -14.07 5.27
N LYS A 13 3.17 -13.43 4.20
CA LYS A 13 3.18 -11.95 4.03
C LYS A 13 2.55 -11.21 5.22
N SER A 14 1.42 -11.70 5.72
CA SER A 14 0.72 -11.14 6.89
C SER A 14 1.53 -11.31 8.18
N THR A 15 2.19 -12.46 8.32
CA THR A 15 3.05 -12.78 9.48
C THR A 15 4.25 -11.85 9.55
N VAL A 16 4.96 -11.65 8.44
CA VAL A 16 6.11 -10.73 8.37
C VAL A 16 5.68 -9.29 8.60
N ALA A 17 4.56 -8.85 8.00
CA ALA A 17 4.05 -7.49 8.19
C ALA A 17 3.70 -7.20 9.67
N LYS A 18 3.06 -8.14 10.36
CA LYS A 18 2.75 -8.01 11.80
C LYS A 18 4.01 -8.05 12.66
N ALA A 19 4.96 -8.94 12.36
CA ALA A 19 6.22 -8.99 13.09
C ALA A 19 6.99 -7.68 12.98
N LEU A 20 7.01 -7.07 11.78
CA LEU A 20 7.59 -5.76 11.57
C LEU A 20 6.82 -4.67 12.34
N GLN A 21 5.48 -4.67 12.31
CA GLN A 21 4.65 -3.71 13.05
C GLN A 21 4.91 -3.71 14.57
N ASN A 22 5.31 -4.85 15.13
CA ASN A 22 5.68 -4.93 16.54
C ASN A 22 7.07 -4.34 16.83
N GLN A 23 7.96 -4.28 15.84
CA GLN A 23 9.34 -3.80 15.98
C GLN A 23 9.51 -2.35 15.53
N LEU A 24 8.71 -1.90 14.57
CA LEU A 24 8.70 -0.56 14.02
C LEU A 24 7.26 -0.03 14.13
N SER A 25 7.08 1.23 14.52
CA SER A 25 5.75 1.87 14.56
C SER A 25 5.22 2.08 13.13
N LEU A 26 4.71 1.01 12.50
CA LEU A 26 4.27 0.95 11.11
C LEU A 26 2.75 1.01 10.97
N THR A 27 2.30 1.66 9.91
CA THR A 27 0.91 1.54 9.42
C THR A 27 0.85 0.50 8.30
N ILE A 28 -0.04 -0.49 8.44
CA ILE A 28 -0.28 -1.51 7.42
C ILE A 28 -1.54 -1.15 6.63
N TYR A 29 -1.42 -1.13 5.31
CA TYR A 29 -2.53 -1.02 4.36
C TYR A 29 -2.65 -2.31 3.54
N GLU A 30 -3.85 -2.83 3.36
CA GLU A 30 -4.08 -4.07 2.62
C GLU A 30 -5.02 -3.84 1.43
N GLY A 31 -4.55 -4.16 0.21
CA GLY A 31 -5.35 -4.08 -1.01
C GLY A 31 -6.10 -2.75 -1.15
N LYS A 32 -7.43 -2.79 -1.02
CA LYS A 32 -8.32 -1.62 -1.20
C LYS A 32 -8.53 -0.79 0.07
N ASP A 33 -7.79 -1.03 1.15
CA ASP A 33 -7.91 -0.24 2.38
C ASP A 33 -7.71 1.26 2.16
N TYR A 34 -6.92 1.65 1.15
CA TYR A 34 -6.74 3.04 0.77
C TYR A 34 -8.05 3.74 0.39
N LEU A 35 -9.06 3.01 -0.11
CA LEU A 35 -10.38 3.56 -0.43
C LEU A 35 -11.11 4.11 0.81
N ARG A 36 -10.69 3.73 2.02
CA ARG A 36 -11.25 4.27 3.27
C ARG A 36 -10.72 5.66 3.60
N LEU A 37 -9.68 6.13 2.90
CA LEU A 37 -9.07 7.45 3.15
C LEU A 37 -9.93 8.61 2.63
N ALA A 38 -10.82 8.37 1.65
CA ALA A 38 -11.69 9.40 1.12
C ALA A 38 -12.97 8.81 0.50
N LYS A 39 -13.98 9.67 0.29
CA LYS A 39 -15.26 9.26 -0.32
C LYS A 39 -15.18 8.89 -1.80
N ASN A 40 -14.20 9.44 -2.52
CA ASN A 40 -14.00 9.22 -3.95
C ASN A 40 -12.67 8.47 -4.16
N GLN A 41 -12.69 7.46 -5.04
CA GLN A 41 -11.50 6.68 -5.41
C GLN A 41 -10.31 7.56 -5.82
N GLY A 42 -10.53 8.63 -6.60
CA GLY A 42 -9.47 9.54 -7.01
C GLY A 42 -8.84 10.31 -5.84
N GLN A 43 -9.67 10.78 -4.90
CA GLN A 43 -9.19 11.46 -3.69
C GLN A 43 -8.50 10.48 -2.74
N ALA A 44 -9.05 9.28 -2.60
CA ALA A 44 -8.46 8.22 -1.78
C ALA A 44 -7.07 7.85 -2.29
N TYR A 45 -6.91 7.80 -3.62
CA TYR A 45 -5.61 7.58 -4.26
C TYR A 45 -4.64 8.73 -4.01
N ALA A 46 -5.08 9.99 -4.16
CA ALA A 46 -4.24 11.15 -3.89
C ALA A 46 -3.74 11.16 -2.43
N CYS A 47 -4.64 10.92 -1.47
CA CYS A 47 -4.27 10.78 -0.06
C CYS A 47 -3.28 9.63 0.18
N PHE A 48 -3.52 8.47 -0.44
CA PHE A 48 -2.63 7.33 -0.30
C PHE A 48 -1.24 7.60 -0.89
N SER A 49 -1.18 8.26 -2.04
CA SER A 49 0.09 8.62 -2.70
C SER A 49 0.89 9.61 -1.86
N ASP A 50 0.23 10.59 -1.25
CA ASP A 50 0.86 11.54 -0.32
C ASP A 50 1.40 10.84 0.94
N ILE A 51 0.66 9.88 1.50
CA ILE A 51 1.13 9.04 2.62
C ILE A 51 2.38 8.25 2.23
N LEU A 52 2.39 7.64 1.04
CA LEU A 52 3.53 6.88 0.53
C LEU A 52 4.74 7.78 0.26
N LEU A 53 4.54 8.97 -0.31
CA LEU A 53 5.60 9.94 -0.57
C LEU A 53 6.24 10.40 0.74
N LYS A 54 5.43 10.83 1.72
CA LYS A 54 5.91 11.22 3.05
C LYS A 54 6.63 10.09 3.76
N ALA A 55 6.12 8.87 3.63
CA ALA A 55 6.80 7.69 4.15
C ALA A 55 8.10 7.37 3.40
N SER A 56 8.26 7.76 2.14
CA SER A 56 9.51 7.57 1.38
C SER A 56 10.58 8.59 1.77
N GLU A 57 10.19 9.82 2.11
CA GLU A 57 11.09 10.93 2.45
C GLU A 57 11.55 10.91 3.91
N SER A 58 10.78 10.28 4.80
CA SER A 58 11.07 10.22 6.22
C SER A 58 11.60 8.84 6.65
N GLU A 59 12.69 8.84 7.42
CA GLU A 59 13.21 7.65 8.09
C GLU A 59 12.32 7.19 9.27
N ALA A 60 11.53 8.11 9.85
CA ALA A 60 10.70 7.85 11.03
C ALA A 60 9.32 7.27 10.69
N SER A 61 8.90 7.33 9.42
CA SER A 61 7.59 6.85 8.97
C SER A 61 7.76 5.62 8.12
N HIS A 62 7.11 4.53 8.53
CA HIS A 62 7.17 3.28 7.81
C HIS A 62 5.77 2.80 7.42
N VAL A 63 5.55 2.59 6.12
CA VAL A 63 4.27 2.13 5.58
C VAL A 63 4.47 0.75 4.97
N ILE A 64 3.61 -0.19 5.34
CA ILE A 64 3.54 -1.51 4.73
C ILE A 64 2.30 -1.57 3.83
N TYR A 65 2.50 -1.89 2.55
CA TYR A 65 1.39 -2.20 1.65
C TYR A 65 1.38 -3.70 1.31
N ARG A 66 0.26 -4.38 1.57
CA ARG A 66 0.08 -5.81 1.35
C ARG A 66 -0.90 -6.07 0.21
N LEU A 67 -0.48 -6.88 -0.75
CA LEU A 67 -1.32 -7.33 -1.86
C LEU A 67 -1.60 -8.83 -1.71
N ALA A 68 -2.89 -9.20 -1.68
CA ALA A 68 -3.33 -10.59 -1.64
C ALA A 68 -3.80 -11.04 -3.05
N GLU A 69 -3.02 -11.96 -3.62
CA GLU A 69 -3.28 -12.93 -4.70
C GLU A 69 -3.87 -12.56 -6.05
N ASN A 70 -4.82 -11.65 -6.17
CA ASN A 70 -5.37 -11.34 -7.49
C ASN A 70 -4.52 -10.27 -8.18
N THR A 71 -3.32 -10.70 -8.57
CA THR A 71 -2.27 -9.95 -9.29
C THR A 71 -2.74 -9.35 -10.62
N ARG A 72 -3.90 -9.78 -11.16
CA ARG A 72 -4.54 -9.15 -12.33
C ARG A 72 -5.07 -7.76 -12.04
N ASP A 73 -5.59 -7.53 -10.83
CA ASP A 73 -6.18 -6.25 -10.48
C ASP A 73 -5.12 -5.20 -10.18
N PHE A 74 -3.96 -5.55 -9.59
CA PHE A 74 -3.00 -4.51 -9.21
C PHE A 74 -2.22 -3.93 -10.38
N SER A 75 -1.74 -4.75 -11.33
CA SER A 75 -1.08 -4.17 -12.53
C SER A 75 -2.09 -3.40 -13.37
N HIS A 76 -3.34 -3.86 -13.44
CA HIS A 76 -4.41 -3.17 -14.15
C HIS A 76 -4.88 -1.90 -13.41
N GLU A 77 -4.90 -1.89 -12.08
CA GLU A 77 -5.21 -0.73 -11.25
C GLU A 77 -4.06 0.28 -11.33
N MET A 78 -2.80 -0.14 -11.14
CA MET A 78 -1.63 0.71 -11.32
C MET A 78 -1.52 1.26 -12.75
N ASN A 79 -1.79 0.45 -13.78
CA ASN A 79 -1.82 0.93 -15.16
C ASN A 79 -3.00 1.85 -15.43
N ARG A 80 -4.19 1.61 -14.85
CA ARG A 80 -5.32 2.55 -14.89
C ARG A 80 -4.99 3.86 -14.21
N LEU A 81 -4.26 3.81 -13.10
CA LEU A 81 -3.87 4.98 -12.31
C LEU A 81 -2.78 5.78 -13.04
N ARG A 82 -1.79 5.10 -13.64
CA ARG A 82 -0.82 5.71 -14.57
C ARG A 82 -1.52 6.35 -15.78
N ALA A 83 -2.46 5.65 -16.41
CA ALA A 83 -3.21 6.18 -17.56
C ALA A 83 -4.11 7.38 -17.21
N ARG A 84 -4.41 7.60 -15.92
CA ARG A 84 -5.15 8.77 -15.41
C ARG A 84 -4.22 9.94 -15.05
N GLY A 85 -2.93 9.89 -15.41
CA GLY A 85 -1.97 10.96 -15.17
C GLY A 85 -1.56 11.09 -13.71
N ALA A 86 -1.63 9.99 -12.96
CA ALA A 86 -1.30 9.95 -11.53
C ALA A 86 0.18 9.62 -11.25
N PHE A 87 1.00 9.55 -12.32
CA PHE A 87 2.45 9.45 -12.34
C PHE A 87 2.99 10.17 -13.58
#